data_AF-A0AAD9AL81-F1
#
_entry.id   AF-A0AAD9AL81-F1
#
_cell.length_a   1.000
_cell.length_b   1.000
_cell.length_c   1.000
_cell.angle_alpha   90.00
_cell.angle_beta   90.00
_cell.angle_gamma   90.00
#
_symmetry.space_group_name_H-M   'P 1'
#
loop_
_entity.id
_entity.type
_entity.pdbx_description
1 polymer ?
#
loop_
_entity_poly.entity_id
_entity_poly.type
_entity_poly.pdbx_seq_one_letter_code
_entity_poly.pdbx_strand_id
1 'polypeptide(L)'
;MAAFPATATAPLTVTTPFVAPSDCSTQWKTTNVPMPMSSGTTLMTPILVHGPSASCYPSGSFDRAPENRLNFRPGVCPDGWIYHNMAVASSGASTAYCCDRFVRHLLIFFDGYIYATSIFSERCGRYASATAFGSTVSGNKTLMVHEAWAVTWDASDTPTLTPQLPTLTDSMFVPVWTPGDNVPDGIYEHDEAKDGHAMSKTIRLVLLIGLPIIAAIIICLVTWCGVRKCRRSRRKKRELKARRGKAVRRDAA
;
A
#
# COMPACT_ATOMS: atom_id res chain seq x y z
N MET A 1 0.76 -45.08 10.87
CA MET A 1 0.20 -43.98 10.05
C MET A 1 1.25 -43.62 9.02
N ALA A 2 0.98 -43.86 7.75
CA ALA A 2 1.90 -43.58 6.66
C ALA A 2 1.94 -42.06 6.41
N ALA A 3 3.13 -41.47 6.43
CA ALA A 3 3.35 -40.10 5.99
C ALA A 3 3.32 -40.09 4.46
N PHE A 4 2.37 -39.35 3.87
CA PHE A 4 2.38 -39.07 2.44
C PHE A 4 3.54 -38.12 2.13
N PRO A 5 4.39 -38.41 1.12
CA PRO A 5 5.38 -37.45 0.67
C PRO A 5 4.63 -36.27 0.04
N ALA A 6 4.83 -35.08 0.60
CA ALA A 6 4.44 -33.84 -0.06
C ALA A 6 5.24 -33.74 -1.36
N THR A 7 4.61 -34.08 -2.48
CA THR A 7 5.21 -33.87 -3.80
C THR A 7 5.25 -32.36 -4.00
N ALA A 8 6.44 -31.77 -3.85
CA ALA A 8 6.64 -30.36 -4.14
C ALA A 8 6.37 -30.14 -5.63
N THR A 9 5.21 -29.58 -5.96
CA THR A 9 4.90 -29.16 -7.33
C THR A 9 5.94 -28.14 -7.75
N ALA A 10 6.74 -28.46 -8.78
CA ALA A 10 7.74 -27.55 -9.35
C ALA A 10 7.11 -26.17 -9.67
N PRO A 11 7.83 -25.04 -9.62
CA PRO A 11 7.28 -23.71 -9.95
C PRO A 11 6.79 -23.62 -11.41
N LEU A 12 5.81 -22.74 -11.72
CA LEU A 12 5.43 -22.48 -13.12
C LEU A 12 6.57 -21.72 -13.75
N THR A 13 6.93 -22.08 -14.97
CA THR A 13 7.99 -21.41 -15.71
C THR A 13 7.44 -20.88 -17.02
N VAL A 14 7.77 -19.64 -17.34
CA VAL A 14 7.46 -19.00 -18.62
C VAL A 14 8.69 -18.17 -18.97
N THR A 15 9.54 -18.68 -19.85
CA THR A 15 10.81 -18.03 -20.23
C THR A 15 10.71 -17.23 -21.53
N THR A 16 9.62 -17.37 -22.26
CA THR A 16 9.28 -16.62 -23.47
C THR A 16 7.88 -16.04 -23.36
N PRO A 17 7.57 -14.90 -24.01
CA PRO A 17 6.28 -14.25 -23.84
C PRO A 17 5.16 -15.15 -24.32
N PHE A 18 4.18 -15.39 -23.46
CA PHE A 18 3.00 -16.16 -23.82
C PHE A 18 2.10 -15.34 -24.74
N VAL A 19 1.68 -15.92 -25.85
CA VAL A 19 0.72 -15.31 -26.78
C VAL A 19 -0.63 -15.96 -26.56
N ALA A 20 -1.54 -15.23 -25.92
CA ALA A 20 -2.91 -15.70 -25.72
C ALA A 20 -3.68 -15.72 -27.05
N PRO A 21 -4.58 -16.69 -27.26
CA PRO A 21 -5.56 -16.65 -28.34
C PRO A 21 -6.36 -15.33 -28.36
N SER A 22 -6.75 -14.86 -29.55
CA SER A 22 -7.38 -13.54 -29.73
C SER A 22 -8.70 -13.37 -28.97
N ASP A 23 -9.44 -14.46 -28.79
CA ASP A 23 -10.72 -14.51 -28.07
C ASP A 23 -10.56 -14.30 -26.55
N CYS A 24 -9.37 -14.50 -25.99
CA CYS A 24 -9.12 -14.31 -24.57
C CYS A 24 -9.27 -12.84 -24.11
N SER A 25 -8.99 -11.90 -25.00
CA SER A 25 -9.03 -10.45 -24.70
C SER A 25 -10.45 -9.89 -24.51
N THR A 26 -11.48 -10.59 -24.97
CA THR A 26 -12.88 -10.14 -24.95
C THR A 26 -13.73 -10.81 -23.87
N GLN A 27 -13.15 -11.74 -23.09
CA GLN A 27 -13.86 -12.52 -22.07
C GLN A 27 -13.98 -11.75 -20.74
N TRP A 28 -14.98 -10.88 -20.66
CA TRP A 28 -15.28 -10.06 -19.48
C TRP A 28 -16.62 -10.45 -18.87
N LYS A 29 -16.67 -10.50 -17.54
CA LYS A 29 -17.88 -10.77 -16.76
C LYS A 29 -18.19 -9.62 -15.81
N THR A 30 -19.45 -9.18 -15.81
CA THR A 30 -19.92 -8.17 -14.86
C THR A 30 -20.06 -8.79 -13.47
N THR A 31 -19.43 -8.16 -12.48
CA THR A 31 -19.52 -8.51 -11.05
C THR A 31 -19.82 -7.25 -10.25
N ASN A 32 -20.54 -7.36 -9.14
CA ASN A 32 -20.79 -6.23 -8.26
C ASN A 32 -19.84 -6.27 -7.06
N VAL A 33 -19.20 -5.14 -6.77
CA VAL A 33 -18.35 -4.98 -5.57
C VAL A 33 -18.99 -4.01 -4.58
N PRO A 34 -18.89 -4.29 -3.26
CA PRO A 34 -19.36 -3.38 -2.25
C PRO A 34 -18.46 -2.14 -2.17
N MET A 35 -19.06 -0.96 -2.28
CA MET A 35 -18.40 0.34 -2.09
C MET A 35 -19.00 1.05 -0.88
N PRO A 36 -18.27 1.16 0.24
CA PRO A 36 -18.73 1.95 1.37
C PRO A 36 -18.74 3.44 0.99
N MET A 37 -19.85 4.10 1.27
CA MET A 37 -20.03 5.54 1.12
C MET A 37 -19.72 6.24 2.44
N SER A 38 -19.35 7.52 2.36
CA SER A 38 -19.13 8.37 3.55
C SER A 38 -20.36 8.48 4.45
N SER A 39 -21.56 8.18 3.94
CA SER A 39 -22.81 8.10 4.69
C SER A 39 -22.94 6.85 5.58
N GLY A 40 -22.00 5.90 5.51
CA GLY A 40 -22.09 4.59 6.19
C GLY A 40 -22.92 3.55 5.42
N THR A 41 -23.49 3.91 4.27
CA THR A 41 -24.20 2.98 3.37
C THR A 41 -23.20 2.27 2.46
N THR A 42 -23.46 1.01 2.10
CA THR A 42 -22.67 0.29 1.09
C THR A 42 -23.43 0.25 -0.23
N LEU A 43 -22.84 0.80 -1.30
CA LEU A 43 -23.37 0.70 -2.65
C LEU A 43 -22.72 -0.46 -3.39
N MET A 44 -23.54 -1.36 -3.94
CA MET A 44 -23.05 -2.38 -4.87
C MET A 44 -22.80 -1.74 -6.22
N THR A 45 -21.54 -1.71 -6.66
CA THR A 45 -21.16 -1.10 -7.93
C THR A 45 -20.71 -2.16 -8.93
N PRO A 46 -21.29 -2.18 -10.14
CA PRO A 46 -20.89 -3.10 -11.20
C PRO A 46 -19.50 -2.75 -11.74
N ILE A 47 -18.68 -3.78 -11.88
CA ILE A 47 -17.37 -3.74 -12.51
C ILE A 47 -17.25 -4.90 -13.50
N LEU A 48 -16.33 -4.78 -14.45
CA LEU A 48 -15.99 -5.84 -15.39
C LEU A 48 -14.75 -6.56 -14.91
N VAL A 49 -14.87 -7.86 -14.70
CA VAL A 49 -13.78 -8.74 -14.27
C VAL A 49 -13.39 -9.63 -15.45
N HIS A 50 -12.11 -9.69 -15.77
CA HIS A 50 -11.61 -10.63 -16.76
C HIS A 50 -11.77 -12.06 -16.22
N GLY A 51 -12.48 -12.90 -16.95
CA GLY A 51 -12.78 -14.28 -16.53
C GLY A 51 -12.53 -15.26 -17.66
N PRO A 52 -11.31 -15.32 -18.22
CA PRO A 52 -11.05 -16.11 -19.40
C PRO A 52 -10.96 -17.62 -19.10
N SER A 53 -11.19 -18.45 -20.12
CA SER A 53 -11.04 -19.91 -20.02
C SER A 53 -9.59 -20.34 -19.77
N ALA A 54 -9.40 -21.58 -19.30
CA ALA A 54 -8.06 -22.10 -19.00
C ALA A 54 -7.10 -22.10 -20.20
N SER A 55 -7.64 -22.16 -21.42
CA SER A 55 -6.89 -22.05 -22.69
C SER A 55 -6.20 -20.69 -22.90
N CYS A 56 -6.58 -19.67 -22.13
CA CYS A 56 -6.01 -18.32 -22.21
C CYS A 56 -4.75 -18.13 -21.35
N TYR A 57 -4.24 -19.21 -20.77
CA TYR A 57 -3.08 -19.19 -19.89
C TYR A 57 -2.10 -20.30 -20.29
N PRO A 58 -0.84 -20.22 -19.80
CA PRO A 58 0.13 -21.28 -19.97
C PRO A 58 -0.39 -22.59 -19.38
N SER A 59 0.02 -23.70 -19.99
CA SER A 59 -0.31 -25.03 -19.49
C SER A 59 0.18 -25.21 -18.05
N GLY A 60 -0.64 -25.85 -17.21
CA GLY A 60 -0.32 -26.08 -15.80
C GLY A 60 -0.69 -24.94 -14.84
N SER A 61 -1.12 -23.78 -15.32
CA SER A 61 -1.58 -22.69 -14.45
C SER A 61 -2.75 -23.09 -13.56
N PHE A 62 -3.75 -23.80 -14.11
CA PHE A 62 -4.96 -24.20 -13.38
C PHE A 62 -4.81 -25.48 -12.55
N ASP A 63 -3.66 -26.15 -12.62
CA ASP A 63 -3.35 -27.29 -11.75
C ASP A 63 -2.92 -26.83 -10.35
N ARG A 64 -2.87 -25.51 -10.12
CA ARG A 64 -2.43 -24.89 -8.87
C ARG A 64 -3.58 -24.29 -8.09
N ALA A 65 -3.31 -24.07 -6.81
CA ALA A 65 -4.16 -23.25 -5.97
C ALA A 65 -4.36 -21.84 -6.61
N PRO A 66 -5.55 -21.24 -6.46
CA PRO A 66 -5.90 -19.98 -7.11
C PRO A 66 -4.86 -18.87 -6.92
N GLU A 67 -4.27 -18.77 -5.73
CA GLU A 67 -3.25 -17.78 -5.37
C GLU A 67 -1.89 -17.97 -6.06
N ASN A 68 -1.64 -19.14 -6.66
CA ASN A 68 -0.37 -19.51 -7.27
C ASN A 68 -0.47 -19.75 -8.79
N ARG A 69 -1.66 -19.66 -9.38
CA ARG A 69 -1.90 -20.00 -10.79
C ARG A 69 -1.24 -19.02 -11.78
N LEU A 70 -0.96 -17.79 -11.33
CA LEU A 70 -0.31 -16.72 -12.11
C LEU A 70 1.04 -16.29 -11.53
N ASN A 71 1.68 -17.16 -10.73
CA ASN A 71 3.01 -16.92 -10.17
C ASN A 71 4.04 -17.75 -10.93
N PHE A 72 4.95 -17.09 -11.64
CA PHE A 72 5.92 -17.72 -12.53
C PHE A 72 7.37 -17.46 -12.08
N ARG A 73 8.17 -18.54 -11.98
CA ARG A 73 9.56 -18.53 -11.49
C ARG A 73 10.42 -19.62 -12.18
N PRO A 74 11.32 -19.29 -13.12
CA PRO A 74 11.45 -17.97 -13.74
C PRO A 74 10.22 -17.59 -14.58
N GLY A 75 9.97 -16.30 -14.73
CA GLY A 75 8.81 -15.78 -15.46
C GLY A 75 9.10 -14.54 -16.30
N VAL A 76 8.47 -14.45 -17.47
CA VAL A 76 8.32 -13.23 -18.27
C VAL A 76 6.84 -12.92 -18.50
N CYS A 77 6.53 -11.65 -18.78
CA CYS A 77 5.17 -11.24 -19.05
C CYS A 77 4.68 -11.76 -20.41
N PRO A 78 3.35 -11.89 -20.59
CA PRO A 78 2.76 -12.17 -21.89
C PRO A 78 3.17 -11.15 -22.96
N ASP A 79 3.02 -11.54 -24.22
CA ASP A 79 3.37 -10.65 -25.32
C ASP A 79 2.54 -9.34 -25.29
N GLY A 80 3.23 -8.22 -25.48
CA GLY A 80 2.64 -6.88 -25.43
C GLY A 80 2.19 -6.39 -24.04
N TRP A 81 2.49 -7.11 -22.96
CA TRP A 81 2.19 -6.68 -21.59
C TRP A 81 3.30 -5.80 -21.01
N ILE A 82 2.93 -4.99 -20.02
CA ILE A 82 3.79 -4.02 -19.36
C ILE A 82 4.18 -4.55 -17.98
N TYR A 83 5.46 -4.40 -17.64
CA TYR A 83 6.00 -4.72 -16.32
C TYR A 83 5.78 -3.54 -15.39
N HIS A 84 5.26 -3.82 -14.20
CA HIS A 84 4.98 -2.85 -13.16
C HIS A 84 5.70 -3.22 -11.86
N ASN A 85 6.12 -2.18 -11.13
CA ASN A 85 6.71 -2.27 -9.79
C ASN A 85 7.88 -3.28 -9.73
N MET A 86 8.81 -3.21 -10.68
CA MET A 86 9.96 -4.11 -10.68
C MET A 86 10.91 -3.73 -9.55
N ALA A 87 11.29 -4.72 -8.75
CA ALA A 87 12.20 -4.53 -7.62
C ALA A 87 12.91 -5.84 -7.27
N VAL A 88 13.97 -5.76 -6.48
CA VAL A 88 14.59 -6.94 -5.87
C VAL A 88 13.83 -7.28 -4.58
N ALA A 89 13.32 -8.50 -4.48
CA ALA A 89 12.71 -9.02 -3.27
C ALA A 89 13.78 -9.31 -2.21
N SER A 90 13.37 -9.44 -0.94
CA SER A 90 14.27 -9.78 0.17
C SER A 90 15.04 -11.09 -0.01
N SER A 91 14.61 -11.95 -0.92
CA SER A 91 15.32 -13.18 -1.31
C SER A 91 16.47 -12.95 -2.30
N GLY A 92 16.72 -11.71 -2.74
CA GLY A 92 17.68 -11.37 -3.80
C GLY A 92 17.18 -11.63 -5.23
N ALA A 93 15.95 -12.13 -5.38
CA ALA A 93 15.35 -12.37 -6.69
C ALA A 93 14.60 -11.12 -7.18
N SER A 94 14.68 -10.83 -8.47
CA SER A 94 13.92 -9.73 -9.07
C SER A 94 12.47 -10.14 -9.29
N THR A 95 11.53 -9.24 -9.02
CA THR A 95 10.09 -9.47 -9.18
C THR A 95 9.46 -8.36 -10.00
N ALA A 96 8.32 -8.66 -10.63
CA ALA A 96 7.47 -7.69 -11.30
C ALA A 96 6.03 -8.17 -11.42
N TYR A 97 5.12 -7.24 -11.66
CA TYR A 97 3.72 -7.53 -12.01
C TYR A 97 3.44 -7.22 -13.47
N CYS A 98 2.86 -8.18 -14.19
CA CYS A 98 2.49 -8.01 -15.58
C CYS A 98 1.04 -7.55 -15.70
N CYS A 99 0.83 -6.48 -16.46
CA CYS A 99 -0.49 -5.98 -16.83
C CYS A 99 -0.63 -5.87 -18.35
N ASP A 100 -1.83 -6.12 -18.87
CA ASP A 100 -2.12 -5.84 -20.28
C ASP A 100 -1.86 -4.34 -20.56
N ARG A 101 -1.30 -4.02 -21.74
CA ARG A 101 -0.97 -2.65 -22.19
C ARG A 101 -2.06 -1.60 -21.99
N PHE A 102 -3.31 -2.03 -21.92
CA PHE A 102 -4.45 -1.14 -21.81
C PHE A 102 -4.82 -0.79 -20.38
N VAL A 103 -4.30 -1.51 -19.40
CA VAL A 103 -4.57 -1.33 -17.96
C VAL A 103 -3.30 -1.05 -17.18
N ARG A 104 -3.42 -0.53 -15.95
CA ARG A 104 -2.29 -0.27 -15.07
C ARG A 104 -2.38 -1.15 -13.83
N HIS A 105 -1.23 -1.50 -13.25
CA HIS A 105 -1.22 -2.11 -11.92
C HIS A 105 -1.85 -1.15 -10.91
N LEU A 106 -2.90 -1.61 -10.23
CA LEU A 106 -3.63 -0.79 -9.27
C LEU A 106 -2.98 -0.94 -7.90
N LEU A 107 -2.03 -0.05 -7.60
CA LEU A 107 -1.50 0.08 -6.25
C LEU A 107 -2.60 0.54 -5.29
N ILE A 108 -2.60 -0.04 -4.09
CA ILE A 108 -3.63 0.10 -3.04
C ILE A 108 -3.92 1.56 -2.63
N PHE A 109 -3.05 2.52 -2.97
CA PHE A 109 -2.98 3.81 -2.28
C PHE A 109 -3.37 5.08 -3.04
N PHE A 110 -3.48 5.10 -4.37
CA PHE A 110 -3.55 6.41 -5.07
C PHE A 110 -4.64 6.64 -6.12
N ASP A 111 -5.41 5.63 -6.51
CA ASP A 111 -6.65 5.87 -7.27
C ASP A 111 -7.81 5.16 -6.58
N GLY A 112 -8.85 5.93 -6.27
CA GLY A 112 -9.91 5.54 -5.35
C GLY A 112 -10.43 4.10 -5.51
N TYR A 113 -10.67 3.51 -4.33
CA TYR A 113 -11.41 2.28 -4.04
C TYR A 113 -10.58 1.00 -3.80
N ILE A 114 -10.16 0.93 -2.53
CA ILE A 114 -9.57 -0.17 -1.74
C ILE A 114 -10.34 -1.51 -1.81
N TYR A 115 -11.47 -1.64 -2.52
CA TYR A 115 -12.47 -2.69 -2.21
C TYR A 115 -12.59 -3.86 -3.19
N ALA A 116 -11.84 -3.87 -4.29
CA ALA A 116 -11.70 -5.06 -5.15
C ALA A 116 -10.61 -6.04 -4.67
N THR A 117 -10.05 -5.85 -3.46
CA THR A 117 -9.17 -6.84 -2.80
C THR A 117 -9.86 -8.18 -2.56
N SER A 118 -11.20 -8.18 -2.53
CA SER A 118 -12.02 -9.39 -2.43
C SER A 118 -12.01 -10.25 -3.70
N ILE A 119 -11.50 -9.73 -4.82
CA ILE A 119 -11.50 -10.43 -6.12
C ILE A 119 -10.11 -11.00 -6.43
N PHE A 120 -9.07 -10.16 -6.35
CA PHE A 120 -7.69 -10.54 -6.64
C PHE A 120 -6.74 -9.94 -5.60
N SER A 121 -5.69 -10.69 -5.26
CA SER A 121 -4.57 -10.22 -4.43
C SER A 121 -3.85 -9.07 -5.13
N GLU A 122 -3.50 -9.26 -6.41
CA GLU A 122 -2.79 -8.30 -7.26
C GLU A 122 -3.60 -8.08 -8.54
N ARG A 123 -3.80 -6.81 -8.93
CA ARG A 123 -4.73 -6.50 -10.01
C ARG A 123 -4.25 -5.39 -10.94
N CYS A 124 -4.62 -5.55 -12.18
CA CYS A 124 -4.49 -4.55 -13.22
C CYS A 124 -5.87 -4.01 -13.56
N GLY A 125 -6.02 -2.71 -13.74
CA GLY A 125 -7.31 -2.16 -14.10
C GLY A 125 -7.26 -0.79 -14.77
N ARG A 126 -8.43 -0.42 -15.32
CA ARG A 126 -8.69 0.88 -15.95
C ARG A 126 -10.16 1.21 -15.90
N TYR A 127 -10.49 2.48 -16.00
CA TYR A 127 -11.85 2.91 -16.31
C TYR A 127 -12.06 2.94 -17.83
N ALA A 128 -13.08 2.23 -18.31
CA ALA A 128 -13.49 2.24 -19.71
C ALA A 128 -14.92 2.79 -19.84
N SER A 129 -15.28 3.35 -21.00
CA SER A 129 -16.66 3.76 -21.27
C SER A 129 -17.58 2.54 -21.38
N ALA A 130 -18.78 2.63 -20.79
CA ALA A 130 -19.75 1.54 -20.74
C ALA A 130 -20.14 0.97 -22.12
N THR A 131 -20.02 1.76 -23.19
CA THR A 131 -20.33 1.37 -24.57
C THR A 131 -19.32 0.43 -25.22
N ALA A 132 -18.12 0.25 -24.65
CA ALA A 132 -17.02 -0.44 -25.34
C ALA A 132 -17.12 -1.98 -25.37
N PHE A 133 -17.99 -2.60 -24.56
CA PHE A 133 -17.96 -4.07 -24.36
C PHE A 133 -19.34 -4.74 -24.25
N GLY A 134 -20.38 -4.16 -24.86
CA GLY A 134 -21.72 -4.76 -24.91
C GLY A 134 -22.38 -4.98 -23.54
N SER A 135 -21.85 -4.36 -22.48
CA SER A 135 -22.36 -4.50 -21.11
C SER A 135 -23.21 -3.29 -20.73
N THR A 136 -24.45 -3.55 -20.29
CA THR A 136 -25.41 -2.54 -19.81
C THR A 136 -25.04 -2.06 -18.40
N VAL A 137 -23.86 -1.46 -18.23
CA VAL A 137 -23.47 -0.86 -16.96
C VAL A 137 -23.90 0.60 -16.96
N SER A 138 -24.84 0.95 -16.06
CA SER A 138 -25.33 2.31 -15.88
C SER A 138 -24.24 3.19 -15.25
N GLY A 139 -23.61 4.04 -16.06
CA GLY A 139 -22.58 5.00 -15.65
C GLY A 139 -21.68 5.41 -16.83
N ASN A 140 -21.11 6.62 -16.81
CA ASN A 140 -20.26 7.12 -17.91
C ASN A 140 -18.94 6.33 -18.06
N LYS A 141 -18.51 5.61 -16.99
CA LYS A 141 -17.30 4.79 -16.94
C LYS A 141 -17.53 3.56 -16.08
N THR A 142 -17.03 2.42 -16.51
CA THR A 142 -17.02 1.13 -15.80
C THR A 142 -15.57 0.73 -15.52
N LEU A 143 -15.29 0.33 -14.29
CA LEU A 143 -13.97 -0.21 -13.93
C LEU A 143 -13.83 -1.61 -14.54
N MET A 144 -12.76 -1.83 -15.29
CA MET A 144 -12.33 -3.12 -15.80
C MET A 144 -11.11 -3.58 -15.01
N VAL A 145 -11.10 -4.83 -14.54
CA VAL A 145 -9.99 -5.41 -13.78
C VAL A 145 -9.66 -6.83 -14.23
N HIS A 146 -8.37 -7.17 -14.21
CA HIS A 146 -7.88 -8.54 -14.32
C HIS A 146 -6.79 -8.80 -13.27
N GLU A 147 -6.53 -10.07 -13.00
CA GLU A 147 -5.47 -10.49 -12.09
C GLU A 147 -4.10 -10.24 -12.74
N ALA A 148 -3.18 -9.64 -12.00
CA ALA A 148 -1.81 -9.43 -12.49
C ALA A 148 -1.05 -10.76 -12.49
N TRP A 149 -0.14 -10.97 -13.45
CA TRP A 149 0.81 -12.08 -13.33
C TRP A 149 1.98 -11.63 -12.47
N ALA A 150 2.34 -12.41 -11.47
CA ALA A 150 3.56 -12.19 -10.71
C ALA A 150 4.68 -13.01 -11.35
N VAL A 151 5.71 -12.31 -11.81
CA VAL A 151 6.90 -12.94 -12.36
C VAL A 151 8.07 -12.70 -11.42
N THR A 152 8.92 -13.71 -11.27
CA THR A 152 10.17 -13.61 -10.52
C THR A 152 11.26 -14.24 -11.34
N TRP A 153 12.44 -13.63 -11.33
CA TRP A 153 13.63 -14.18 -11.97
C TRP A 153 14.86 -13.91 -11.11
N ASP A 154 15.79 -14.86 -11.13
CA ASP A 154 17.12 -14.68 -10.59
C ASP A 154 18.04 -14.04 -11.65
N ALA A 155 19.14 -13.44 -11.22
CA ALA A 155 20.16 -12.91 -12.13
C ALA A 155 20.71 -14.02 -13.06
N SER A 156 20.77 -15.25 -12.57
CA SER A 156 21.18 -16.43 -13.34
C SER A 156 20.15 -16.88 -14.40
N ASP A 157 18.88 -16.50 -14.27
CA ASP A 157 17.83 -16.84 -15.23
C ASP A 157 17.87 -15.91 -16.45
N THR A 158 18.26 -14.64 -16.26
CA THR A 158 18.22 -13.56 -17.26
C THR A 158 18.76 -13.94 -18.66
N PRO A 159 19.88 -14.67 -18.81
CA PRO A 159 20.39 -15.06 -20.12
C PRO A 159 19.46 -16.00 -20.91
N THR A 160 18.56 -16.71 -20.21
CA THR A 160 17.62 -17.67 -20.80
C THR A 160 16.22 -17.07 -21.03
N LEU A 161 15.99 -15.84 -20.56
CA LEU A 161 14.71 -15.16 -20.70
C LEU A 161 14.63 -14.36 -21.99
N THR A 162 13.46 -14.40 -22.61
CA THR A 162 13.10 -13.57 -23.76
C THR A 162 11.84 -12.80 -23.41
N PRO A 163 11.84 -11.45 -23.48
CA PRO A 163 13.00 -10.58 -23.71
C PRO A 163 14.02 -10.68 -22.57
N GLN A 164 15.26 -10.22 -22.82
CA GLN A 164 16.23 -10.08 -21.74
C GLN A 164 15.74 -9.02 -20.76
N LEU A 165 15.58 -9.41 -19.50
CA LEU A 165 15.13 -8.52 -18.44
C LEU A 165 16.29 -7.68 -17.91
N PRO A 166 16.03 -6.44 -17.46
CA PRO A 166 17.05 -5.61 -16.85
C PRO A 166 17.57 -6.27 -15.56
N THR A 167 18.85 -6.06 -15.29
CA THR A 167 19.43 -6.41 -14.00
C THR A 167 19.06 -5.31 -13.01
N LEU A 168 18.35 -5.66 -11.95
CA LEU A 168 17.97 -4.75 -10.89
C LEU A 168 18.99 -4.82 -9.74
N THR A 169 19.33 -3.68 -9.15
CA THR A 169 20.12 -3.60 -7.91
C THR A 169 19.19 -3.57 -6.70
N ASP A 170 19.68 -3.90 -5.51
CA ASP A 170 18.88 -4.02 -4.28
C ASP A 170 18.10 -2.73 -3.90
N SER A 171 18.59 -1.56 -4.31
CA SER A 171 17.98 -0.25 -4.05
C SER A 171 17.07 0.24 -5.18
N MET A 172 16.94 -0.52 -6.27
CA MET A 172 16.25 -0.10 -7.48
C MET A 172 14.74 -0.40 -7.42
N PHE A 173 13.93 0.60 -7.73
CA PHE A 173 12.49 0.45 -7.94
C PHE A 173 12.06 1.02 -9.28
N VAL A 174 11.73 0.14 -10.24
CA VAL A 174 11.29 0.54 -11.59
C VAL A 174 9.76 0.47 -11.64
N PRO A 175 9.05 1.60 -11.66
CA PRO A 175 7.59 1.60 -11.56
C PRO A 175 6.91 1.00 -12.79
N VAL A 176 7.49 1.22 -13.97
CA VAL A 176 6.98 0.76 -15.26
C VAL A 176 8.17 0.47 -16.17
N TRP A 177 8.11 -0.65 -16.89
CA TRP A 177 9.08 -1.01 -17.92
C TRP A 177 8.38 -1.78 -19.04
N THR A 178 8.80 -1.53 -20.28
CA THR A 178 8.38 -2.34 -21.43
C THR A 178 9.58 -2.99 -22.10
N PRO A 179 9.41 -4.18 -22.71
CA PRO A 179 10.48 -4.85 -23.44
C PRO A 179 11.17 -3.94 -24.45
N GLY A 180 12.48 -3.74 -24.28
CA GLY A 180 13.30 -2.86 -25.12
C GLY A 180 13.56 -1.48 -24.54
N ASP A 181 12.90 -1.09 -23.45
CA ASP A 181 13.22 0.14 -22.72
C ASP A 181 14.55 0.00 -21.98
N ASN A 182 15.36 1.06 -22.03
CA ASN A 182 16.54 1.17 -21.19
C ASN A 182 16.14 1.73 -19.83
N VAL A 183 16.53 1.03 -18.75
CA VAL A 183 16.36 1.56 -17.39
C VAL A 183 17.54 2.49 -17.11
N PRO A 184 17.34 3.80 -16.93
CA PRO A 184 18.46 4.72 -16.73
C PRO A 184 19.10 4.52 -15.36
N ASP A 185 20.43 4.50 -15.32
CA ASP A 185 21.21 4.42 -14.08
C ASP A 185 20.89 5.59 -13.14
N GLY A 186 20.73 5.30 -11.85
CA GLY A 186 20.58 6.30 -10.79
C GLY A 186 19.25 7.04 -10.70
N ILE A 187 18.29 6.86 -11.63
CA ILE A 187 16.97 7.52 -11.55
C ILE A 187 16.01 6.79 -10.60
N TYR A 188 16.17 5.48 -10.50
CA TYR A 188 15.29 4.58 -9.74
C TYR A 188 15.94 4.00 -8.49
N GLU A 189 17.20 4.35 -8.23
CA GLU A 189 17.82 4.06 -6.96
C GLU A 189 17.09 4.91 -5.91
N HIS A 190 16.52 4.26 -4.91
CA HIS A 190 16.14 5.01 -3.73
C HIS A 190 17.44 5.58 -3.18
N ASP A 191 17.55 6.91 -3.15
CA ASP A 191 18.57 7.57 -2.34
C ASP A 191 18.46 6.92 -0.96
N GLU A 192 19.39 6.02 -0.64
CA GLU A 192 19.64 5.68 0.74
C GLU A 192 19.93 7.02 1.37
N ALA A 193 18.96 7.58 2.07
CA ALA A 193 19.11 8.84 2.76
C ALA A 193 20.35 8.66 3.63
N LYS A 194 21.48 9.21 3.17
CA LYS A 194 22.71 9.39 3.94
C LYS A 194 22.51 10.49 4.97
N ASP A 195 21.33 10.55 5.56
CA ASP A 195 20.95 11.41 6.65
C ASP A 195 20.45 10.53 7.78
N GLY A 196 21.37 10.29 8.72
CA GLY A 196 21.06 9.70 10.00
C GLY A 196 19.87 10.41 10.65
N HIS A 197 18.99 9.59 11.22
CA HIS A 197 17.79 9.98 11.98
C HIS A 197 16.61 10.47 11.14
N ALA A 198 16.05 9.56 10.33
CA ALA A 198 14.63 9.57 10.03
C ALA A 198 13.84 9.36 11.34
N MET A 199 13.63 10.45 12.08
CA MET A 199 12.79 10.44 13.27
C MET A 199 11.37 10.04 12.85
N SER A 200 10.87 8.93 13.39
CA SER A 200 9.59 8.37 12.97
C SER A 200 8.48 9.44 13.03
N LYS A 201 7.52 9.40 12.08
CA LYS A 201 6.39 10.34 12.03
C LYS A 201 5.70 10.48 13.40
N THR A 202 5.68 9.41 14.18
CA THR A 202 5.17 9.37 15.57
C THR A 202 5.96 10.29 16.50
N ILE A 203 7.29 10.28 16.45
CA ILE A 203 8.11 11.13 17.33
C ILE A 203 8.02 12.61 16.89
N ARG A 204 7.92 12.87 15.58
CA ARG A 204 7.71 14.24 15.05
C ARG A 204 6.38 14.83 15.54
N LEU A 205 5.32 14.03 15.56
CA LEU A 205 4.01 14.37 16.12
C LEU A 205 4.06 14.62 17.63
N VAL A 206 4.79 13.78 18.37
CA VAL A 206 4.98 13.96 19.83
C VAL A 206 5.79 15.22 20.14
N LEU A 207 6.78 15.58 19.32
CA LEU A 207 7.54 16.82 19.49
C LEU A 207 6.72 18.06 19.15
N LEU A 208 6.01 18.07 18.02
CA LEU A 208 5.24 19.23 17.59
C LEU A 208 3.99 19.48 18.45
N ILE A 209 3.32 18.42 18.91
CA ILE A 209 2.08 18.52 19.68
C ILE A 209 2.33 18.36 21.19
N GLY A 210 3.20 17.44 21.60
CA GLY A 210 3.45 17.14 23.02
C GLY A 210 4.21 18.25 23.73
N LEU A 211 5.20 18.88 23.07
CA LEU A 211 6.03 19.92 23.68
C LEU A 211 5.24 21.19 24.08
N PRO A 212 4.32 21.75 23.25
CA PRO A 212 3.49 22.87 23.68
C PRO A 212 2.49 22.50 24.79
N ILE A 213 1.98 21.27 24.80
CA ILE A 213 1.07 20.79 25.88
C ILE A 213 1.83 20.71 27.21
N ILE A 214 3.03 20.14 27.21
CA ILE A 214 3.87 20.05 28.42
C ILE A 214 4.24 21.45 28.92
N ALA A 215 4.60 22.37 28.02
CA ALA A 215 4.89 23.75 28.37
C ALA A 215 3.67 24.44 29.01
N ALA A 216 2.46 24.25 28.44
CA ALA A 216 1.23 24.79 29.01
C ALA A 216 0.94 24.24 30.41
N ILE A 217 1.13 22.94 30.64
CA ILE A 217 0.94 22.31 31.96
C ILE A 217 1.90 22.90 32.99
N ILE A 218 3.18 23.08 32.64
CA ILE A 218 4.18 23.67 33.55
C ILE A 218 3.79 25.11 33.91
N ILE A 219 3.40 25.92 32.93
CA ILE A 219 2.95 27.31 33.16
C ILE A 219 1.72 27.33 34.07
N CYS A 220 0.74 26.46 33.83
CA CYS A 220 -0.44 26.32 34.68
C CYS A 220 -0.08 25.92 36.12
N LEU A 221 0.86 24.99 36.31
CA LEU A 221 1.31 24.58 37.64
C LEU A 221 2.07 25.70 38.37
N VAL A 222 2.97 26.41 37.69
CA VAL A 222 3.74 27.52 38.29
C VAL A 222 2.82 28.68 38.68
N THR A 223 1.89 29.07 37.79
CA THR A 223 0.92 30.13 38.08
C THR A 223 -0.03 29.73 39.21
N TRP A 224 -0.52 28.48 39.23
CA TRP A 224 -1.37 27.95 40.30
C TRP A 224 -0.65 27.92 41.66
N CYS A 225 0.58 27.41 41.69
CA CYS A 225 1.44 27.40 42.89
C CYS A 225 1.72 28.82 43.40
N GLY A 226 1.98 29.76 42.49
CA GLY A 226 2.17 31.18 42.80
C GLY A 226 0.93 31.81 43.45
N VAL A 227 -0.25 31.63 42.84
CA VAL A 227 -1.53 32.12 43.38
C VAL A 227 -1.84 31.49 44.74
N ARG A 228 -1.61 30.18 44.90
CA ARG A 228 -1.86 29.47 46.16
C ARG A 228 -0.93 29.93 47.28
N LYS A 229 0.36 30.17 46.98
CA LYS A 229 1.34 30.69 47.96
C LYS A 229 1.03 32.14 48.35
N CYS A 230 0.66 32.99 47.38
CA CYS A 230 0.20 34.35 47.63
C CYS A 230 -1.08 34.39 48.48
N ARG A 231 -2.07 33.52 48.19
CA ARG A 231 -3.28 33.38 49.01
C ARG A 231 -2.96 32.94 50.44
N ARG A 232 -2.08 31.96 50.63
CA ARG A 232 -1.64 31.51 51.97
C ARG A 232 -0.90 32.62 52.73
N SER A 233 -0.01 33.37 52.08
CA SER A 233 0.71 34.49 52.69
C SER A 233 -0.24 35.62 53.11
N ARG A 234 -1.23 35.95 52.28
CA ARG A 234 -2.28 36.94 52.63
C ARG A 234 -3.10 36.49 53.84
N ARG A 235 -3.42 35.20 53.99
CA ARG A 235 -4.09 34.68 55.20
C ARG A 235 -3.25 34.90 56.46
N LYS A 236 -1.96 34.52 56.43
CA LYS A 236 -1.03 34.75 57.56
C LYS A 236 -0.89 36.24 57.93
N LYS A 237 -0.82 37.13 56.94
CA LYS A 237 -0.77 38.59 57.19
C LYS A 237 -2.06 39.13 57.82
N ARG A 238 -3.24 38.59 57.45
CA ARG A 238 -4.52 38.96 58.07
C ARG A 238 -4.61 38.48 59.52
N GLU A 239 -4.16 37.26 59.80
CA GLU A 239 -4.10 36.70 61.17
C GLU A 239 -3.14 37.50 62.06
N LEU A 240 -1.96 37.89 61.55
CA LEU A 240 -0.99 38.69 62.32
C LEU A 240 -1.53 40.09 62.65
N LYS A 241 -2.21 40.75 61.69
CA LYS A 241 -2.88 42.04 61.92
C LYS A 241 -4.02 41.92 62.93
N ALA A 242 -4.82 40.84 62.86
CA ALA A 242 -5.88 40.59 63.83
C ALA A 242 -5.35 40.32 65.25
N ARG A 243 -4.22 39.60 65.40
CA ARG A 243 -3.56 39.40 66.70
C ARG A 243 -3.00 40.70 67.26
N ARG A 244 -2.34 41.53 66.42
CA ARG A 244 -1.86 42.87 66.84
C ARG A 244 -3.00 43.80 67.25
N GLY A 245 -4.12 43.82 66.52
CA GLY A 245 -5.28 44.63 66.90
C GLY A 245 -5.93 44.20 68.22
N LYS A 246 -5.92 42.90 68.54
CA LYS A 246 -6.38 42.38 69.84
C LYS A 246 -5.42 42.70 70.99
N ALA A 247 -4.11 42.72 70.73
CA ALA A 247 -3.10 43.10 71.73
C ALA A 247 -3.22 44.59 72.10
N VAL A 248 -3.28 45.48 71.10
CA VAL A 248 -3.45 46.93 71.33
C VAL A 248 -4.75 47.25 72.08
N ARG A 249 -5.83 46.50 71.86
CA ARG A 249 -7.09 46.65 72.63
C ARG A 249 -7.02 46.14 74.06
N ARG A 250 -6.07 45.26 74.41
CA ARG A 250 -5.86 44.81 75.79
C ARG A 250 -5.02 45.79 76.61
N ASP A 251 -4.11 46.52 75.97
CA ASP A 251 -3.26 47.50 76.66
C ASP A 251 -3.98 48.85 76.90
N ALA A 252 -5.18 49.03 76.32
CA ALA A 252 -6.00 50.24 76.43
C ALA A 252 -7.24 50.09 77.34
N ALA A 253 -7.37 48.95 78.03
CA ALA A 253 -8.44 48.65 78.98
C ALA A 253 -7.81 48.35 80.35
#